data_AF-A0A843GT87-F1
#
_entry.id   AF-A0A843GT87-F1
#
_cell.length_a   1.000
_cell.length_b   1.000
_cell.length_c   1.000
_cell.angle_alpha   90.00
_cell.angle_beta   90.00
_cell.angle_gamma   90.00
#
_symmetry.space_group_name_H-M   'P 1'
#
loop_
_entity.id
_entity.type
_entity.pdbx_description
1 polymer ?
#
loop_
_entity_poly.entity_id
_entity_poly.type
_entity_poly.pdbx_seq_one_letter_code
_entity_poly.pdbx_strand_id
1 'polypeptide(L)'
;MKDFLKNKFKLNLQLFGDDDPQPEGGSNPQPTPEEVIDIKKNYVKREELEAANKKYDTLVKGILEGNTPDLGGDESKPDISKLRKELYHSEEQLSNLEVVSKTLQLRQAIIDEGGDDPFLPTFAQASPTQADIDAAQRVAKLLQEAVDKAEGDEAAFNASLNKLIR
;
A
#
# COMPACT_ATOMS: atom_id res chain seq x y z
N MET A 1 9.06 32.95 21.92
CA MET A 1 8.77 31.68 21.19
C MET A 1 7.37 31.09 21.46
N LYS A 2 6.60 31.56 22.44
CA LYS A 2 5.19 31.16 22.63
C LYS A 2 4.18 32.00 21.83
N ASP A 3 4.59 33.16 21.31
CA ASP A 3 3.71 34.10 20.59
C ASP A 3 3.59 33.84 19.09
N PHE A 4 4.51 33.08 18.49
CA PHE A 4 4.43 32.71 17.07
C PHE A 4 3.39 31.61 16.82
N LEU A 5 3.15 30.75 17.82
CA LEU A 5 2.18 29.66 17.76
C LEU A 5 0.74 30.11 18.02
N LYS A 6 0.54 31.17 18.82
CA LYS A 6 -0.80 31.77 18.99
C LYS A 6 -1.30 32.48 17.75
N ASN A 7 -0.40 33.05 16.94
CA ASN A 7 -0.79 33.80 15.73
C ASN A 7 -1.07 32.90 14.52
N LYS A 8 -0.48 31.69 14.47
CA LYS A 8 -0.78 30.71 13.41
C LYS A 8 -2.09 29.95 13.64
N PHE A 9 -2.52 29.79 14.91
CA PHE A 9 -3.81 29.18 15.24
C PHE A 9 -5.00 30.15 15.08
N LYS A 10 -4.78 31.47 15.17
CA LYS A 10 -5.81 32.48 14.87
C LYS A 10 -6.03 32.69 13.37
N LEU A 11 -5.01 32.49 12.53
CA LEU A 11 -5.13 32.69 11.08
C LEU A 11 -5.94 31.62 10.36
N ASN A 12 -6.14 30.44 10.97
CA ASN A 12 -6.87 29.32 10.35
C ASN A 12 -8.31 29.19 10.85
N LEU A 13 -8.79 30.14 11.65
CA LEU A 13 -10.15 30.17 12.20
C LEU A 13 -10.93 31.44 11.80
N GLN A 14 -10.42 32.21 10.83
CA GLN A 14 -11.02 33.45 10.32
C GLN A 14 -11.41 33.39 8.83
N LEU A 15 -11.53 32.17 8.28
CA LEU A 15 -12.02 31.92 6.91
C LEU A 15 -13.45 31.35 6.88
N PHE A 16 -14.14 31.31 8.02
CA PHE A 16 -15.57 30.99 8.13
C PHE A 16 -16.25 32.21 8.76
N GLY A 17 -17.22 32.77 8.04
CA GLY A 17 -17.61 34.18 8.08
C GLY A 17 -18.50 34.62 9.25
N ASP A 18 -18.38 35.91 9.57
CA ASP A 18 -19.34 36.69 10.36
C ASP A 18 -20.37 37.35 9.43
N ASP A 19 -21.08 36.56 8.63
CA ASP A 19 -22.28 36.98 7.91
C ASP A 19 -23.23 35.78 7.88
N ASP A 20 -24.06 35.66 8.91
CA ASP A 20 -25.18 34.70 8.97
C ASP A 20 -26.32 35.18 8.05
N PRO A 21 -26.64 34.50 6.93
CA PRO A 21 -28.00 34.46 6.45
C PRO A 21 -28.79 33.37 7.19
N GLN A 22 -29.96 33.77 7.68
CA GLN A 22 -31.02 32.95 8.28
C GLN A 22 -31.35 31.67 7.47
N PRO A 23 -31.99 30.65 8.09
CA PRO A 23 -32.10 29.31 7.54
C PRO A 23 -33.12 29.27 6.39
N GLU A 24 -32.61 29.39 5.16
CA GLU A 24 -33.33 29.03 3.95
C GLU A 24 -33.24 27.51 3.76
N GLY A 25 -34.39 26.84 3.69
CA GLY A 25 -34.48 25.41 3.48
C GLY A 25 -33.79 24.98 2.18
N GLY A 26 -32.65 24.31 2.31
CA GLY A 26 -31.93 23.69 1.21
C GLY A 26 -31.65 22.24 1.55
N SER A 27 -32.20 21.32 0.76
CA SER A 27 -31.88 19.90 0.77
C SER A 27 -30.35 19.70 0.86
N ASN A 28 -29.89 19.03 1.91
CA ASN A 28 -28.54 18.50 1.96
C ASN A 28 -28.34 17.68 0.68
N PRO A 29 -27.40 18.01 -0.23
CA PRO A 29 -27.27 17.29 -1.48
C PRO A 29 -26.94 15.84 -1.12
N GLN A 30 -27.86 14.92 -1.47
CA GLN A 30 -27.55 13.50 -1.37
C GLN A 30 -26.34 13.24 -2.26
N PRO A 31 -25.31 12.53 -1.77
CA PRO A 31 -24.14 12.22 -2.55
C PRO A 31 -24.59 11.56 -3.84
N THR A 32 -24.07 12.07 -4.95
CA THR A 32 -24.37 11.53 -6.27
C THR A 32 -23.97 10.05 -6.31
N PRO A 33 -24.61 9.23 -7.17
CA PRO A 33 -24.23 7.82 -7.31
C PRO A 33 -22.74 7.60 -7.58
N GLU A 34 -22.08 8.54 -8.25
CA GLU A 34 -20.65 8.53 -8.55
C GLU A 34 -19.80 8.76 -7.28
N GLU A 35 -20.15 9.76 -6.46
CA GLU A 35 -19.49 10.00 -5.18
C GLU A 35 -19.66 8.82 -4.22
N VAL A 36 -20.82 8.16 -4.21
CA VAL A 36 -21.05 6.96 -3.40
C VAL A 36 -20.17 5.80 -3.84
N ILE A 37 -19.92 5.66 -5.15
CA ILE A 37 -19.03 4.61 -5.70
C ILE A 37 -17.57 4.90 -5.31
N ASP A 38 -17.13 6.14 -5.42
CA ASP A 38 -15.76 6.52 -5.06
C ASP A 38 -15.48 6.47 -3.56
N ILE A 39 -16.48 6.81 -2.73
CA ILE A 39 -16.42 6.60 -1.28
C ILE A 39 -16.27 5.10 -0.98
N LYS A 40 -17.05 4.23 -1.64
CA LYS A 40 -16.97 2.77 -1.43
C LYS A 40 -15.65 2.17 -1.90
N LYS A 41 -15.07 2.65 -3.01
CA LYS A 41 -13.77 2.19 -3.52
C LYS A 41 -12.61 2.52 -2.58
N ASN A 42 -12.70 3.64 -1.86
CA ASN A 42 -11.68 4.09 -0.91
C ASN A 42 -12.04 3.79 0.56
N TYR A 43 -13.11 3.02 0.79
CA TYR A 43 -13.59 2.72 2.13
C TYR A 43 -12.75 1.61 2.76
N VAL A 44 -11.96 1.98 3.76
CA VAL A 44 -11.31 1.03 4.67
C VAL A 44 -12.22 0.81 5.86
N LYS A 45 -12.40 -0.45 6.30
CA LYS A 45 -13.19 -0.72 7.51
C LYS A 45 -12.53 -0.01 8.69
N ARG A 46 -13.37 0.58 9.55
CA ARG A 46 -12.91 1.37 10.71
C ARG A 46 -11.88 0.61 11.57
N GLU A 47 -12.07 -0.69 11.75
CA GLU A 47 -11.17 -1.56 12.50
C GLU A 47 -9.77 -1.69 11.86
N GLU A 48 -9.70 -1.79 10.53
CA GLU A 48 -8.44 -1.85 9.78
C GLU A 48 -7.70 -0.52 9.84
N LEU A 49 -8.44 0.60 9.78
CA LEU A 49 -7.88 1.94 9.90
C LEU A 49 -7.37 2.23 11.32
N GLU A 50 -8.12 1.82 12.35
CA GLU A 50 -7.69 1.94 13.75
C GLU A 50 -6.45 1.08 14.05
N ALA A 51 -6.39 -0.15 13.51
CA ALA A 51 -5.21 -1.00 13.64
C ALA A 51 -3.98 -0.41 12.93
N ALA A 52 -4.15 0.14 11.73
CA ALA A 52 -3.08 0.79 10.98
C ALA A 52 -2.56 2.04 11.70
N ASN A 53 -3.46 2.88 12.21
CA ASN A 53 -3.08 4.08 12.98
C ASN A 53 -2.35 3.71 14.28
N LYS A 54 -2.79 2.67 14.98
CA LYS A 54 -2.11 2.21 16.20
C LYS A 54 -0.69 1.72 15.92
N LYS A 55 -0.48 1.01 14.80
CA LYS A 55 0.86 0.60 14.35
C LYS A 55 1.71 1.82 14.01
N TYR A 56 1.18 2.76 13.24
CA TYR A 56 1.86 4.01 12.88
C TYR A 56 2.29 4.82 14.11
N ASP A 57 1.37 5.03 15.07
CA ASP A 57 1.64 5.74 16.31
C ASP A 57 2.73 5.07 17.15
N THR A 58 2.78 3.75 17.15
CA THR A 58 3.80 2.97 17.85
C THR A 58 5.18 3.16 17.20
N LEU A 59 5.23 3.12 15.86
CA LEU A 59 6.46 3.34 15.10
C LEU A 59 7.00 4.77 15.26
N VAL A 60 6.11 5.76 15.17
CA VAL A 60 6.48 7.18 15.34
C VAL A 60 7.01 7.44 16.75
N LYS A 61 6.36 6.88 17.78
CA LYS A 61 6.86 7.00 19.16
C LYS A 61 8.22 6.33 19.35
N GLY A 62 8.40 5.12 18.81
CA GLY A 62 9.70 4.43 18.84
C GLY A 62 10.82 5.28 18.25
N ILE A 63 10.60 5.85 17.05
CA ILE A 63 11.56 6.71 16.36
C ILE A 63 11.88 7.96 17.20
N LEU A 64 10.86 8.62 17.78
CA LEU A 64 11.06 9.82 18.61
C LEU A 64 11.80 9.52 19.91
N GLU A 65 11.64 8.32 20.46
CA GLU A 65 12.31 7.86 21.68
C GLU A 65 13.73 7.32 21.41
N GLY A 66 14.18 7.36 20.15
CA GLY A 66 15.51 6.88 19.74
C GLY A 66 15.62 5.36 19.63
N ASN A 67 14.49 4.64 19.71
CA ASN A 67 14.42 3.22 19.43
C ASN A 67 14.15 3.02 17.94
N THR A 68 15.01 2.28 17.24
CA THR A 68 14.61 1.69 15.96
C THR A 68 13.52 0.68 16.26
N PRO A 69 12.28 0.85 15.72
CA PRO A 69 11.26 -0.16 15.91
C PRO A 69 11.80 -1.49 15.38
N ASP A 70 11.83 -2.52 16.21
CA ASP A 70 12.00 -3.87 15.73
C ASP A 70 10.75 -4.18 14.89
N LEU A 71 10.93 -4.13 13.57
CA LEU A 71 9.87 -4.37 12.59
C LEU A 71 9.44 -5.84 12.55
N GLY A 72 10.03 -6.71 13.38
CA GLY A 72 9.76 -8.12 13.40
C GLY A 72 10.37 -8.78 12.16
N GLY A 73 11.51 -9.43 12.35
CA GLY A 73 12.09 -10.30 11.33
C GLY A 73 13.60 -10.40 11.40
N ASP A 74 14.13 -11.06 12.43
CA ASP A 74 15.33 -11.88 12.23
C ASP A 74 14.88 -13.22 11.61
N GLU A 75 14.28 -13.14 10.42
CA GLU A 75 14.27 -14.24 9.47
C GLU A 75 15.45 -13.94 8.55
N SER A 76 16.40 -14.87 8.44
CA SER A 76 17.57 -14.70 7.57
C SER A 76 17.09 -14.12 6.23
N LYS A 77 17.53 -12.89 5.89
CA LYS A 77 17.13 -12.21 4.67
C LYS A 77 17.08 -13.21 3.52
N PRO A 78 15.96 -13.33 2.79
CA PRO A 78 15.87 -14.28 1.69
C PRO A 78 17.02 -14.06 0.73
N ASP A 79 17.82 -15.09 0.47
CA ASP A 79 18.96 -14.99 -0.44
C ASP A 79 18.44 -14.70 -1.86
N ILE A 80 18.61 -13.45 -2.29
CA ILE A 80 18.20 -12.95 -3.61
C ILE A 80 18.82 -13.80 -4.73
N SER A 81 20.07 -14.23 -4.58
CA SER A 81 20.76 -15.04 -5.60
C SER A 81 20.13 -16.41 -5.71
N LYS A 82 19.79 -17.03 -4.57
CA LYS A 82 19.06 -18.29 -4.53
C LYS A 82 17.67 -18.16 -5.15
N LEU A 83 16.90 -17.13 -4.79
CA LEU A 83 15.56 -16.88 -5.33
C LEU A 83 15.59 -16.69 -6.85
N ARG A 84 16.56 -15.92 -7.38
CA ARG A 84 16.76 -15.76 -8.83
C ARG A 84 17.08 -17.08 -9.50
N LYS A 85 17.95 -17.90 -8.89
CA LYS A 85 18.29 -19.21 -9.43
C LYS A 85 17.08 -20.14 -9.47
N GLU A 86 16.27 -20.16 -8.42
CA GLU A 86 15.06 -20.97 -8.36
C GLU A 86 13.99 -20.51 -9.37
N LEU A 87 13.82 -19.20 -9.56
CA LEU A 87 12.83 -18.65 -10.50
C LEU A 87 13.21 -18.83 -11.97
N TYR A 88 14.48 -18.60 -12.32
CA TYR A 88 14.89 -18.44 -13.73
C TYR A 88 15.87 -19.52 -14.22
N HIS A 89 16.46 -20.29 -13.30
CA HIS A 89 17.51 -21.27 -13.61
C HIS A 89 17.26 -22.63 -12.94
N SER A 90 16.03 -22.89 -12.50
CA SER A 90 15.62 -24.22 -12.03
C SER A 90 15.40 -25.15 -13.21
N GLU A 91 15.85 -26.40 -13.09
CA GLU A 91 15.50 -27.48 -14.02
C GLU A 91 14.09 -28.03 -13.74
N GLU A 92 13.54 -27.73 -12.56
CA GLU A 92 12.19 -28.13 -12.15
C GLU A 92 11.14 -27.14 -12.68
N GLN A 93 10.03 -27.67 -13.20
CA GLN A 93 8.88 -26.87 -13.58
C GLN A 93 8.14 -26.42 -12.32
N LEU A 94 8.23 -25.12 -12.01
CA LEU A 94 7.46 -24.50 -10.94
C LEU A 94 6.00 -24.36 -11.37
N SER A 95 5.08 -24.59 -10.43
CA SER A 95 3.67 -24.23 -10.58
C SER A 95 3.50 -22.70 -10.65
N ASN A 96 2.35 -22.25 -11.16
CA ASN A 96 2.05 -20.81 -11.21
C ASN A 96 2.05 -20.18 -9.81
N LEU A 97 1.55 -20.91 -8.81
CA LEU A 97 1.54 -20.47 -7.41
C LEU A 97 2.97 -20.25 -6.88
N GLU A 98 3.88 -21.20 -7.15
CA GLU A 98 5.28 -21.09 -6.74
C GLU A 98 6.00 -19.96 -7.45
N VAL A 99 5.81 -19.81 -8.76
CA VAL A 99 6.40 -18.72 -9.54
C VAL A 99 5.99 -17.36 -8.96
N VAL A 100 4.69 -17.16 -8.74
CA VAL A 100 4.19 -15.87 -8.24
C VAL A 100 4.64 -15.63 -6.79
N SER A 101 4.59 -16.65 -5.93
CA SER A 101 5.04 -16.53 -4.54
C SER A 101 6.51 -16.16 -4.45
N LYS A 102 7.38 -16.87 -5.19
CA LYS A 102 8.82 -16.58 -5.23
C LYS A 102 9.12 -15.22 -5.85
N THR A 103 8.34 -14.79 -6.85
CA THR A 103 8.50 -13.47 -7.48
C THR A 103 8.19 -12.35 -6.49
N LEU A 104 7.12 -12.47 -5.70
CA LEU A 104 6.76 -11.50 -4.67
C LEU A 104 7.81 -11.45 -3.55
N GLN A 105 8.33 -12.61 -3.12
CA GLN A 105 9.45 -12.68 -2.17
C GLN A 105 10.71 -12.00 -2.72
N LEU A 106 11.06 -12.26 -3.98
CA LEU A 106 12.20 -11.64 -4.63
C LEU A 106 12.04 -10.11 -4.73
N ARG A 107 10.85 -9.63 -5.10
CA ARG A 107 10.53 -8.19 -5.14
C ARG A 107 10.76 -7.54 -3.78
N GLN A 108 10.20 -8.12 -2.72
CA GLN A 108 10.34 -7.57 -1.37
C GLN A 108 11.80 -7.57 -0.92
N ALA A 109 12.52 -8.67 -1.13
CA ALA A 109 13.94 -8.77 -0.75
C ALA A 109 14.82 -7.72 -1.47
N ILE A 110 14.58 -7.46 -2.76
CA ILE A 110 15.30 -6.42 -3.51
C ILE A 110 15.02 -5.02 -2.93
N ILE A 111 13.75 -4.70 -2.67
CA ILE A 111 13.34 -3.40 -2.10
C ILE A 111 13.93 -3.22 -0.70
N ASP A 112 13.94 -4.26 0.13
CA ASP A 112 14.48 -4.22 1.50
C ASP A 112 16.01 -4.04 1.52
N GLU A 113 16.72 -4.48 0.48
CA GLU A 113 18.15 -4.20 0.29
C GLU A 113 18.42 -2.81 -0.30
N GLY A 114 17.38 -2.02 -0.58
CA GLY A 114 17.48 -0.69 -1.17
C GLY A 114 17.67 -0.69 -2.68
N GLY A 115 17.39 -1.82 -3.35
CA GLY A 115 17.35 -1.91 -4.81
C GLY A 115 16.05 -1.35 -5.40
N ASP A 116 16.06 -1.15 -6.72
CA ASP A 116 14.88 -0.70 -7.45
C ASP A 116 13.81 -1.81 -7.51
N ASP A 117 12.53 -1.42 -7.43
CA ASP A 117 11.42 -2.36 -7.56
C ASP A 117 11.44 -3.03 -8.94
N PRO A 118 11.58 -4.37 -9.03
CA PRO A 118 11.64 -5.09 -10.31
C PRO A 118 10.35 -5.03 -11.12
N PHE A 119 9.23 -4.58 -10.54
CA PHE A 119 7.98 -4.37 -11.28
C PHE A 119 7.92 -3.00 -11.95
N LEU A 120 8.85 -2.11 -11.62
CA LEU A 120 8.94 -0.81 -12.27
C LEU A 120 9.73 -0.90 -13.59
N PRO A 121 9.32 -0.12 -14.60
CA PRO A 121 10.10 0.03 -15.82
C PRO A 121 11.40 0.78 -15.50
N THR A 122 12.51 0.06 -15.39
CA THR A 122 13.84 0.68 -15.28
C THR A 122 14.45 0.83 -16.67
N PHE A 123 14.54 2.07 -17.16
CA PHE A 123 15.25 2.40 -18.39
C PHE A 123 16.34 3.42 -18.10
N ALA A 124 17.48 3.31 -18.81
CA ALA A 124 18.62 4.21 -18.62
C ALA A 124 18.30 5.71 -18.83
N GLN A 125 17.18 6.04 -19.47
CA GLN A 125 16.79 7.41 -19.80
C GLN A 125 15.41 7.83 -19.24
N ALA A 126 14.75 6.97 -18.45
CA ALA A 126 13.43 7.28 -17.91
C ALA A 126 13.31 6.75 -16.48
N SER A 127 12.92 7.63 -15.56
CA SER A 127 12.56 7.28 -14.20
C SER A 127 11.07 6.92 -14.13
N PRO A 128 10.69 5.90 -13.32
CA PRO A 128 9.28 5.59 -13.07
C PRO A 128 8.52 6.81 -12.56
N THR A 129 7.32 7.02 -13.09
CA THR A 129 6.40 8.04 -12.58
C THR A 129 5.68 7.52 -11.33
N GLN A 130 5.03 8.42 -10.58
CA GLN A 130 4.18 8.00 -9.45
C GLN A 130 3.08 7.03 -9.89
N ALA A 131 2.52 7.21 -11.09
CA ALA A 131 1.51 6.30 -11.62
C ALA A 131 2.06 4.89 -11.86
N ASP A 132 3.33 4.76 -12.26
CA ASP A 132 4.00 3.47 -12.44
C ASP A 132 4.23 2.78 -11.09
N ILE A 133 4.65 3.54 -10.07
CA ILE A 133 4.81 3.05 -8.70
C ILE A 133 3.48 2.54 -8.14
N ASP A 134 2.41 3.33 -8.30
CA ASP A 134 1.08 2.93 -7.85
C ASP A 134 0.58 1.70 -8.61
N ALA A 135 0.87 1.60 -9.91
CA ALA A 135 0.50 0.46 -10.73
C ALA A 135 1.25 -0.81 -10.30
N ALA A 136 2.57 -0.74 -10.12
CA ALA A 136 3.40 -1.85 -9.64
C ALA A 136 2.92 -2.35 -8.27
N GLN A 137 2.61 -1.43 -7.35
CA GLN A 137 2.10 -1.78 -6.04
C GLN A 137 0.71 -2.42 -6.09
N ARG A 138 -0.19 -1.93 -6.97
CA ARG A 138 -1.50 -2.56 -7.20
C ARG A 138 -1.34 -3.99 -7.73
N VAL A 139 -0.46 -4.21 -8.71
CA VAL A 139 -0.21 -5.54 -9.27
C VAL A 139 0.29 -6.50 -8.18
N ALA A 140 1.31 -6.10 -7.42
CA ALA A 140 1.84 -6.94 -6.36
C ALA A 140 0.79 -7.26 -5.28
N LYS A 141 -0.04 -6.29 -4.91
CA LYS A 141 -1.15 -6.52 -3.96
C LYS A 141 -2.15 -7.54 -4.50
N LEU A 142 -2.57 -7.42 -5.76
CA LEU A 142 -3.53 -8.36 -6.36
C LEU A 142 -2.96 -9.78 -6.45
N LEU A 143 -1.68 -9.90 -6.80
CA LEU A 143 -1.00 -11.20 -6.82
C LEU A 143 -0.90 -11.80 -5.42
N GLN A 144 -0.55 -11.00 -4.41
CA GLN A 144 -0.51 -11.45 -3.02
C GLN A 144 -1.89 -11.93 -2.55
N GLU A 145 -2.96 -11.19 -2.85
CA GLU A 145 -4.32 -11.61 -2.53
C GLU A 145 -4.72 -12.94 -3.20
N ALA A 146 -4.23 -13.21 -4.41
CA ALA A 146 -4.47 -14.49 -5.07
C ALA A 146 -3.70 -15.64 -4.41
N VAL A 147 -2.45 -15.41 -3.99
CA VAL A 147 -1.65 -16.36 -3.22
C VAL A 147 -2.32 -16.68 -1.88
N ASP A 148 -2.73 -15.63 -1.15
CA ASP A 148 -3.35 -15.78 0.17
C ASP A 148 -4.68 -16.55 0.09
N LYS A 149 -5.52 -16.26 -0.91
CA LYS A 149 -6.78 -16.98 -1.14
C LYS A 149 -6.60 -18.42 -1.57
N ALA A 150 -5.44 -18.76 -2.15
CA ALA A 150 -5.17 -20.11 -2.62
C ALA A 150 -4.83 -21.07 -1.47
N GLU A 151 -4.30 -20.58 -0.34
CA GLU A 151 -3.91 -21.39 0.82
C GLU A 151 -3.06 -22.64 0.45
N GLY A 152 -2.24 -22.55 -0.61
CA GLY A 152 -1.42 -23.66 -1.11
C GLY A 152 -2.05 -24.51 -2.22
N ASP A 153 -3.31 -24.26 -2.60
CA ASP A 153 -4.01 -24.94 -3.70
C ASP A 153 -3.76 -24.24 -5.05
N GLU A 154 -3.02 -24.92 -5.94
CA GLU A 154 -2.70 -24.43 -7.27
C GLU A 154 -3.94 -24.18 -8.15
N ALA A 155 -4.98 -25.02 -8.06
CA ALA A 155 -6.18 -24.86 -8.86
C ALA A 155 -6.97 -23.62 -8.40
N ALA A 156 -7.04 -23.39 -7.09
CA ALA A 156 -7.64 -22.19 -6.51
C ALA A 156 -6.85 -20.92 -6.88
N PHE A 157 -5.51 -21.00 -6.89
CA PHE A 157 -4.64 -19.93 -7.36
C PHE A 157 -4.91 -19.59 -8.83
N ASN A 158 -4.90 -20.58 -9.72
CA ASN A 158 -5.12 -20.39 -11.15
C ASN A 158 -6.51 -19.81 -11.46
N ALA A 159 -7.54 -20.22 -10.71
CA ALA A 159 -8.88 -19.65 -10.83
C ALA A 159 -8.93 -18.19 -10.38
N SER A 160 -8.19 -17.83 -9.33
CA SER A 160 -8.10 -16.45 -8.82
C SER A 160 -7.30 -15.56 -9.77
N LEU A 161 -6.16 -16.02 -10.26
CA LEU A 161 -5.32 -15.33 -11.23
C LEU A 161 -6.09 -15.01 -12.52
N ASN A 162 -6.85 -15.96 -13.04
CA ASN A 162 -7.68 -15.76 -14.22
C ASN A 162 -8.76 -14.67 -14.04
N LYS A 163 -9.21 -14.40 -12.81
CA LYS A 163 -10.14 -13.30 -12.53
C LYS A 163 -9.46 -11.94 -12.48
N LEU A 164 -8.17 -11.90 -12.15
CA LEU A 164 -7.38 -10.67 -12.09
C LEU A 164 -6.97 -10.15 -13.46
N ILE A 165 -6.78 -11.06 -14.43
CA ILE A 165 -6.29 -10.73 -15.78
C ILE A 165 -7.45 -10.47 -16.77
N ARG A 166 -8.70 -10.71 -16.36
CA ARG A 166 -9.91 -10.45 -17.18
C ARG A 166 -10.49 -9.08 -16.90
#